data_AF-A0A845QF95-F1
#
_entry.id   AF-A0A845QF95-F1
#
_cell.length_a   1.000
_cell.length_b   1.000
_cell.length_c   1.000
_cell.angle_alpha   90.00
_cell.angle_beta   90.00
_cell.angle_gamma   90.00
#
_symmetry.space_group_name_H-M   'P 1'
#
loop_
_entity.id
_entity.type
_entity.pdbx_description
1 polymer ?
#
loop_
_entity_poly.entity_id
_entity_poly.type
_entity_poly.pdbx_seq_one_letter_code
_entity_poly.pdbx_strand_id
1 'polypeptide(L)'
;MLKKFFSVFLLCLLVFVTVAEKSTPPAESSATAVSAVASTSKQTDYIKWVDFNITYEALKDAMELDIETFEQDLHLPWVESLAYLAAQNGGNFKSYKKTNLQQFAEARQAGSSMDDLTKNLKVYDYYYKAYSAVIGNLLGLRKDGTYGLTAYSPVAAGYWYTESDDFGNGRSYGFARKHLGHDMFCSVGTPIIAVEDGKVEALGWNQYGGWRIGIRSGDGQRYYYYAHLRKDTPYIKNLKIGDSVKAGQVIGYSGQTGYSIKENVNNINVPHLHFGMQLIFDESQKECLSEIWIDTYPLIRLLSANRSQALAPAAAETEIPADPADTKEVPILMYHGLSDGSIAMGDYYVSQAAFESDLKYLKENGYTTITMSELIDYVYDKTGKMALPEKPVILTFDDGFLNNHTYGTDLLKKYQMKAVISVIGSATEEMSNTLYKNKKTCAVTWEELSEMQKSGVWEVQNHTYDLHDLNKGRKGASRKAGEAEEAYEKMLKEDLSSLQTELKKTLNTVPNTFTWPYGAYTKDCRSLLKTLGFEASLSCNGGVNKIQQGDTEGLFLLKRNIRTPRSNIAECLND
;
A
#
# COMPACT_ATOMS: atom_id res chain seq x y z
N MET A 1 -60.31 -26.63 -28.63
CA MET A 1 -61.21 -26.02 -29.64
C MET A 1 -60.51 -24.80 -30.24
N LEU A 2 -60.75 -24.49 -31.52
CA LEU A 2 -60.75 -23.17 -32.24
C LEU A 2 -60.02 -21.95 -31.60
N LYS A 3 -59.37 -21.00 -32.32
CA LYS A 3 -59.03 -20.76 -33.77
C LYS A 3 -58.22 -19.42 -33.83
N LYS A 4 -57.08 -19.23 -34.51
CA LYS A 4 -56.85 -18.66 -35.88
C LYS A 4 -55.32 -18.36 -36.03
N PHE A 5 -54.56 -18.72 -37.09
CA PHE A 5 -54.49 -18.20 -38.49
C PHE A 5 -53.94 -16.75 -38.59
N PHE A 6 -52.95 -16.33 -39.41
CA PHE A 6 -52.24 -16.79 -40.66
C PHE A 6 -50.68 -16.61 -40.51
N SER A 7 -49.75 -17.41 -41.06
CA SER A 7 -49.22 -17.52 -42.47
C SER A 7 -48.65 -16.21 -43.07
N VAL A 8 -47.50 -16.16 -43.77
CA VAL A 8 -47.05 -16.96 -44.96
C VAL A 8 -45.50 -17.14 -45.05
N PHE A 9 -45.07 -18.22 -45.72
CA PHE A 9 -43.70 -18.67 -46.08
C PHE A 9 -43.23 -18.13 -47.45
N LEU A 10 -41.91 -18.12 -47.77
CA LEU A 10 -41.32 -18.99 -48.83
C LEU A 10 -39.77 -18.97 -48.89
N LEU A 11 -39.23 -20.00 -49.55
CA LEU A 11 -37.83 -20.39 -49.75
C LEU A 11 -37.41 -20.22 -51.24
N CYS A 12 -36.16 -20.58 -51.59
CA CYS A 12 -35.65 -20.92 -52.93
C CYS A 12 -35.31 -19.75 -53.91
N LEU A 13 -34.40 -19.88 -54.91
CA LEU A 13 -33.20 -20.72 -55.13
C LEU A 13 -32.49 -20.24 -56.43
N LEU A 14 -31.15 -20.13 -56.44
CA LEU A 14 -30.23 -20.30 -57.61
C LEU A 14 -30.28 -19.40 -58.89
N VAL A 15 -29.10 -19.34 -59.56
CA VAL A 15 -28.82 -19.24 -61.03
C VAL A 15 -28.47 -17.89 -61.73
N PHE A 16 -27.16 -17.69 -61.94
CA PHE A 16 -26.40 -17.34 -63.19
C PHE A 16 -26.33 -15.93 -63.86
N VAL A 17 -25.19 -15.79 -64.58
CA VAL A 17 -24.81 -14.98 -65.77
C VAL A 17 -23.94 -13.73 -65.58
N THR A 18 -22.82 -13.73 -66.30
CA THR A 18 -21.79 -12.70 -66.50
C THR A 18 -21.94 -11.97 -67.85
N VAL A 19 -21.36 -10.76 -67.99
CA VAL A 19 -20.85 -10.04 -69.22
C VAL A 19 -20.76 -8.53 -68.85
N ALA A 20 -19.59 -7.86 -68.77
CA ALA A 20 -18.75 -7.29 -69.85
C ALA A 20 -19.47 -6.16 -70.65
N GLU A 21 -18.91 -4.99 -71.03
CA GLU A 21 -17.57 -4.36 -70.93
C GLU A 21 -17.64 -2.85 -71.35
N LYS A 22 -16.52 -2.08 -71.25
CA LYS A 22 -16.22 -0.74 -71.85
C LYS A 22 -16.83 0.50 -71.15
N SER A 23 -16.13 1.63 -70.92
CA SER A 23 -15.09 2.33 -71.73
C SER A 23 -14.15 3.23 -70.88
N THR A 24 -13.11 3.83 -71.49
CA THR A 24 -11.92 4.45 -70.84
C THR A 24 -11.77 5.99 -71.10
N PRO A 25 -10.60 6.69 -70.95
CA PRO A 25 -10.41 7.85 -70.06
C PRO A 25 -10.13 9.19 -70.85
N PRO A 26 -9.60 10.32 -70.30
CA PRO A 26 -8.33 10.54 -69.55
C PRO A 26 -8.60 11.22 -68.16
N ALA A 27 -7.73 11.95 -67.43
CA ALA A 27 -6.38 12.51 -67.63
C ALA A 27 -5.53 12.58 -66.33
N GLU A 28 -4.21 12.76 -66.50
CA GLU A 28 -3.14 12.52 -65.52
C GLU A 28 -2.67 13.77 -64.75
N SER A 29 -1.95 13.59 -63.65
CA SER A 29 -0.63 14.23 -63.48
C SER A 29 0.28 13.56 -62.43
N SER A 30 1.43 13.07 -62.91
CA SER A 30 2.71 12.84 -62.21
C SER A 30 2.71 12.21 -60.80
N ALA A 31 3.01 10.90 -60.75
CA ALA A 31 3.71 10.31 -59.62
C ALA A 31 5.24 10.54 -59.77
N THR A 32 5.88 11.18 -58.79
CA THR A 32 7.35 11.09 -58.63
C THR A 32 7.69 9.87 -57.80
N ALA A 33 8.27 8.86 -58.45
CA ALA A 33 8.87 7.73 -57.76
C ALA A 33 10.09 8.22 -56.95
N VAL A 34 10.02 8.12 -55.61
CA VAL A 34 11.23 8.14 -54.78
C VAL A 34 11.66 6.70 -54.60
N SER A 35 12.85 6.41 -55.13
CA SER A 35 13.57 5.16 -54.98
C SER A 35 13.43 4.57 -53.58
N ALA A 36 13.11 3.27 -53.52
CA ALA A 36 13.36 2.49 -52.32
C ALA A 36 14.88 2.49 -52.07
N VAL A 37 15.32 3.38 -51.17
CA VAL A 37 16.59 3.18 -50.49
C VAL A 37 16.39 1.94 -49.64
N ALA A 38 16.81 0.80 -50.18
CA ALA A 38 17.08 -0.40 -49.41
C ALA A 38 18.22 -0.05 -48.45
N SER A 39 17.86 0.58 -47.31
CA SER A 39 18.70 0.53 -46.14
C SER A 39 18.88 -0.94 -45.85
N THR A 40 20.12 -1.42 -45.98
CA THR A 40 20.53 -2.72 -45.49
C THR A 40 20.38 -2.67 -43.98
N SER A 41 19.17 -2.96 -43.50
CA SER A 41 18.95 -3.27 -42.10
C SER A 41 19.87 -4.44 -41.80
N LYS A 42 20.86 -4.20 -40.93
CA LYS A 42 21.52 -5.30 -40.25
C LYS A 42 20.40 -6.16 -39.69
N GLN A 43 20.33 -7.41 -40.13
CA GLN A 43 19.37 -8.37 -39.60
C GLN A 43 19.80 -8.64 -38.15
N THR A 44 19.26 -7.84 -37.22
CA THR A 44 19.56 -7.93 -35.80
C THR A 44 18.97 -9.24 -35.30
N ASP A 45 19.84 -10.11 -34.77
CA ASP A 45 19.44 -11.42 -34.28
C ASP A 45 18.89 -11.31 -32.85
N TYR A 46 17.64 -10.87 -32.78
CA TYR A 46 16.88 -10.72 -31.54
C TYR A 46 15.80 -11.78 -31.41
N ILE A 47 15.42 -12.07 -30.17
CA ILE A 47 14.44 -13.11 -29.85
C ILE A 47 13.05 -12.67 -30.31
N LYS A 48 12.36 -13.55 -31.05
CA LYS A 48 11.04 -13.28 -31.66
C LYS A 48 9.86 -13.95 -30.96
N TRP A 49 10.13 -14.87 -30.04
CA TRP A 49 9.17 -15.50 -29.15
C TRP A 49 9.88 -15.92 -27.88
N VAL A 50 9.19 -15.93 -26.75
CA VAL A 50 9.70 -16.47 -25.49
C VAL A 50 8.67 -17.46 -24.95
N ASP A 51 9.16 -18.59 -24.45
CA ASP A 51 8.34 -19.62 -23.82
C ASP A 51 8.67 -19.65 -22.32
N PHE A 52 7.82 -19.00 -21.52
CA PHE A 52 8.01 -18.79 -20.09
C PHE A 52 7.05 -19.68 -19.28
N ASN A 53 7.26 -20.99 -19.33
CA ASN A 53 6.45 -21.99 -18.62
C ASN A 53 7.03 -22.36 -17.23
N ILE A 54 7.76 -21.45 -16.58
CA ILE A 54 8.37 -21.73 -15.27
C ILE A 54 7.29 -21.73 -14.19
N THR A 55 7.20 -22.79 -13.39
CA THR A 55 6.21 -22.87 -12.31
C THR A 55 6.62 -22.00 -11.11
N TYR A 56 5.64 -21.64 -10.28
CA TYR A 56 5.88 -20.91 -9.03
C TYR A 56 6.89 -21.63 -8.12
N GLU A 57 6.81 -22.96 -8.05
CA GLU A 57 7.69 -23.79 -7.23
C GLU A 57 9.13 -23.71 -7.72
N ALA A 58 9.35 -23.74 -9.03
CA ALA A 58 10.68 -23.59 -9.63
C ALA A 58 11.25 -22.18 -9.47
N LEU A 59 10.43 -21.12 -9.66
CA LEU A 59 10.83 -19.74 -9.41
C LEU A 59 11.25 -19.53 -7.95
N LYS A 60 10.44 -20.02 -7.00
CA LYS A 60 10.69 -19.89 -5.57
C LYS A 60 11.95 -20.64 -5.15
N ASP A 61 12.10 -21.91 -5.54
CA ASP A 61 13.28 -22.71 -5.16
C ASP A 61 14.58 -22.12 -5.75
N ALA A 62 14.56 -21.61 -6.99
CA ALA A 62 15.72 -20.99 -7.62
C ALA A 62 16.07 -19.63 -6.99
N MET A 63 15.06 -18.82 -6.65
CA MET A 63 15.23 -17.56 -5.92
C MET A 63 15.81 -17.79 -4.52
N GLU A 64 15.34 -18.82 -3.80
CA GLU A 64 15.88 -19.18 -2.48
C GLU A 64 17.36 -19.58 -2.57
N LEU A 65 17.74 -20.40 -3.57
CA LEU A 65 19.14 -20.78 -3.80
C LEU A 65 20.04 -19.58 -4.13
N ASP A 66 19.57 -18.65 -4.95
CA ASP A 66 20.29 -17.43 -5.32
C ASP A 66 20.57 -16.57 -4.08
N ILE A 67 19.54 -16.33 -3.25
CA ILE A 67 19.67 -15.59 -1.99
C ILE A 67 20.60 -16.30 -0.99
N GLU A 68 20.43 -17.60 -0.79
CA GLU A 68 21.22 -18.40 0.15
C GLU A 68 22.72 -18.44 -0.21
N THR A 69 23.06 -18.31 -1.50
CA THR A 69 24.44 -18.39 -2.00
C THR A 69 25.09 -17.05 -2.32
N PHE A 70 24.37 -15.93 -2.23
CA PHE A 70 24.86 -14.60 -2.62
C PHE A 70 26.16 -14.17 -1.89
N GLU A 71 26.27 -14.45 -0.59
CA GLU A 71 27.46 -14.12 0.21
C GLU A 71 28.51 -15.26 0.29
N GLN A 72 28.32 -16.34 -0.49
CA GLN A 72 29.25 -17.47 -0.51
C GLN A 72 30.30 -17.34 -1.62
N ASP A 73 31.45 -18.01 -1.47
CA ASP A 73 32.51 -18.07 -2.50
C ASP A 73 31.99 -18.59 -3.87
N LEU A 74 30.87 -19.32 -3.87
CA LEU A 74 30.17 -19.81 -5.05
C LEU A 74 28.69 -19.37 -4.99
N HIS A 75 28.40 -18.21 -5.60
CA HIS A 75 27.03 -17.76 -5.87
C HIS A 75 26.39 -18.58 -7.01
N LEU A 76 25.10 -18.88 -6.88
CA LEU A 76 24.32 -19.69 -7.82
C LEU A 76 23.05 -18.93 -8.32
N PRO A 77 23.18 -18.07 -9.34
CA PRO A 77 22.08 -17.23 -9.81
C PRO A 77 20.83 -18.01 -10.27
N TRP A 78 19.65 -17.46 -9.98
CA TRP A 78 18.35 -18.04 -10.33
C TRP A 78 18.13 -18.08 -11.85
N VAL A 79 18.60 -17.09 -12.61
CA VAL A 79 18.52 -17.08 -14.07
C VAL A 79 19.38 -18.20 -14.68
N GLU A 80 20.61 -18.37 -14.22
CA GLU A 80 21.52 -19.41 -14.73
C GLU A 80 20.98 -20.81 -14.45
N SER A 81 20.54 -21.04 -13.21
CA SER A 81 19.98 -22.34 -12.79
C SER A 81 18.67 -22.67 -13.53
N LEU A 82 17.74 -21.72 -13.65
CA LEU A 82 16.50 -21.93 -14.40
C LEU A 82 16.76 -22.11 -15.91
N ALA A 83 17.67 -21.36 -16.50
CA ALA A 83 18.05 -21.51 -17.91
C ALA A 83 18.72 -22.87 -18.19
N TYR A 84 19.56 -23.35 -17.27
CA TYR A 84 20.14 -24.69 -17.34
C TYR A 84 19.05 -25.77 -17.29
N LEU A 85 18.14 -25.72 -16.31
CA LEU A 85 17.04 -26.68 -16.20
C LEU A 85 16.12 -26.66 -17.42
N ALA A 86 15.80 -25.47 -17.95
CA ALA A 86 15.02 -25.32 -19.18
C ALA A 86 15.74 -25.91 -20.40
N ALA A 87 17.06 -25.70 -20.52
CA ALA A 87 17.85 -26.26 -21.60
C ALA A 87 17.97 -27.80 -21.54
N GLN A 88 17.88 -28.39 -20.34
CA GLN A 88 17.79 -29.84 -20.16
C GLN A 88 16.41 -30.42 -20.50
N ASN A 89 15.31 -29.73 -20.16
CA ASN A 89 13.95 -30.26 -20.24
C ASN A 89 13.09 -29.71 -21.39
N GLY A 90 13.64 -28.80 -22.21
CA GLY A 90 12.91 -28.13 -23.30
C GLY A 90 11.94 -27.04 -22.82
N GLY A 91 12.25 -26.36 -21.71
CA GLY A 91 11.44 -25.28 -21.12
C GLY A 91 10.20 -25.75 -20.34
N ASN A 92 10.05 -27.05 -20.07
CA ASN A 92 8.86 -27.63 -19.47
C ASN A 92 9.03 -27.90 -17.95
N PHE A 93 8.50 -26.99 -17.12
CA PHE A 93 8.53 -27.13 -15.66
C PHE A 93 7.31 -27.83 -15.05
N LYS A 94 6.35 -28.36 -15.84
CA LYS A 94 5.13 -29.01 -15.31
C LYS A 94 5.40 -30.22 -14.41
N SER A 95 6.57 -30.83 -14.53
CA SER A 95 7.03 -31.96 -13.70
C SER A 95 8.29 -31.61 -12.90
N TYR A 96 8.52 -30.32 -12.63
CA TYR A 96 9.64 -29.83 -11.84
C TYR A 96 9.70 -30.49 -10.45
N LYS A 97 10.91 -30.77 -9.98
CA LYS A 97 11.20 -31.24 -8.62
C LYS A 97 12.41 -30.48 -8.09
N LYS A 98 12.41 -30.14 -6.80
CA LYS A 98 13.55 -29.50 -6.11
C LYS A 98 14.87 -30.28 -6.29
N THR A 99 14.80 -31.59 -6.45
CA THR A 99 15.95 -32.46 -6.77
C THR A 99 16.68 -32.10 -8.06
N ASN A 100 16.00 -31.52 -9.06
CA ASN A 100 16.66 -31.08 -10.29
C ASN A 100 17.55 -29.86 -10.05
N LEU A 101 17.08 -28.91 -9.23
CA LEU A 101 17.87 -27.74 -8.83
C LEU A 101 19.01 -28.14 -7.88
N GLN A 102 18.78 -29.10 -6.97
CA GLN A 102 19.82 -29.65 -6.11
C GLN A 102 20.95 -30.29 -6.92
N GLN A 103 20.64 -31.09 -7.96
CA GLN A 103 21.64 -31.68 -8.86
C GLN A 103 22.47 -30.63 -9.60
N PHE A 104 21.88 -29.48 -9.96
CA PHE A 104 22.63 -28.34 -10.50
C PHE A 104 23.59 -27.76 -9.44
N ALA A 105 23.10 -27.47 -8.23
CA ALA A 105 23.91 -26.92 -7.15
C ALA A 105 25.08 -27.86 -6.76
N GLU A 106 24.80 -29.16 -6.60
CA GLU A 106 25.80 -30.20 -6.34
C GLU A 106 26.88 -30.24 -7.42
N ALA A 107 26.51 -30.16 -8.71
CA ALA A 107 27.47 -30.18 -9.81
C ALA A 107 28.36 -28.93 -9.84
N ARG A 108 27.81 -27.75 -9.50
CA ARG A 108 28.55 -26.49 -9.37
C ARG A 108 29.49 -26.53 -8.17
N GLN A 109 29.03 -27.02 -7.01
CA GLN A 109 29.83 -27.21 -5.80
C GLN A 109 30.96 -28.23 -6.00
N ALA A 110 30.75 -29.26 -6.83
CA ALA A 110 31.78 -30.20 -7.25
C ALA A 110 32.80 -29.61 -8.25
N GLY A 111 32.70 -28.32 -8.59
CA GLY A 111 33.66 -27.60 -9.44
C GLY A 111 33.33 -27.57 -10.93
N SER A 112 32.16 -28.05 -11.36
CA SER A 112 31.75 -27.95 -12.78
C SER A 112 31.48 -26.49 -13.15
N SER A 113 32.13 -25.99 -14.20
CA SER A 113 31.83 -24.66 -14.74
C SER A 113 30.47 -24.62 -15.44
N MET A 114 29.91 -23.42 -15.69
CA MET A 114 28.72 -23.31 -16.53
C MET A 114 28.99 -23.82 -17.95
N ASP A 115 30.16 -23.51 -18.53
CA ASP A 115 30.58 -24.04 -19.83
C ASP A 115 30.60 -25.58 -19.87
N ASP A 116 31.08 -26.24 -18.80
CA ASP A 116 31.09 -27.71 -18.71
C ASP A 116 29.69 -28.32 -18.69
N LEU A 117 28.75 -27.64 -18.01
CA LEU A 117 27.36 -28.05 -17.87
C LEU A 117 26.54 -27.77 -19.13
N THR A 118 26.84 -26.69 -19.85
CA THR A 118 26.06 -26.22 -21.01
C THR A 118 26.65 -26.57 -22.36
N LYS A 119 27.89 -27.09 -22.46
CA LYS A 119 28.58 -27.43 -23.73
C LYS A 119 27.77 -28.22 -24.77
N ASN A 120 26.82 -29.05 -24.33
CA ASN A 120 25.95 -29.85 -25.19
C ASN A 120 24.51 -29.30 -25.29
N LEU A 121 24.18 -28.27 -24.51
CA LEU A 121 22.86 -27.66 -24.37
C LEU A 121 22.75 -26.42 -25.29
N LYS A 122 22.66 -26.65 -26.61
CA LYS A 122 22.64 -25.60 -27.66
C LYS A 122 21.56 -24.52 -27.52
N VAL A 123 20.57 -24.73 -26.65
CA VAL A 123 19.46 -23.79 -26.36
C VAL A 123 19.64 -23.03 -25.05
N TYR A 124 20.73 -23.26 -24.31
CA TYR A 124 21.03 -22.56 -23.05
C TYR A 124 21.05 -21.04 -23.23
N ASP A 125 21.81 -20.53 -24.19
CA ASP A 125 21.92 -19.08 -24.44
C ASP A 125 20.56 -18.43 -24.75
N TYR A 126 19.67 -19.15 -25.44
CA TYR A 126 18.30 -18.71 -25.69
C TYR A 126 17.50 -18.62 -24.38
N TYR A 127 17.50 -19.68 -23.54
CA TYR A 127 16.78 -19.64 -22.26
C TYR A 127 17.39 -18.64 -21.29
N TYR A 128 18.72 -18.51 -21.24
CA TYR A 128 19.41 -17.54 -20.42
C TYR A 128 19.05 -16.10 -20.82
N LYS A 129 19.09 -15.76 -22.12
CA LYS A 129 18.68 -14.45 -22.64
C LYS A 129 17.18 -14.19 -22.45
N ALA A 130 16.33 -15.20 -22.66
CA ALA A 130 14.89 -15.08 -22.48
C ALA A 130 14.51 -14.87 -21.00
N TYR A 131 15.08 -15.66 -20.08
CA TYR A 131 14.78 -15.56 -18.66
C TYR A 131 15.46 -14.35 -18.01
N SER A 132 16.66 -13.94 -18.45
CA SER A 132 17.24 -12.64 -18.10
C SER A 132 16.28 -11.49 -18.42
N ALA A 133 15.64 -11.52 -19.59
CA ALA A 133 14.69 -10.49 -19.98
C ALA A 133 13.41 -10.47 -19.11
N VAL A 134 12.97 -11.61 -18.56
CA VAL A 134 11.77 -11.68 -17.69
C VAL A 134 12.08 -11.34 -16.23
N ILE A 135 13.09 -11.99 -15.65
CA ILE A 135 13.34 -11.99 -14.19
C ILE A 135 14.68 -11.39 -13.77
N GLY A 136 15.60 -11.09 -14.69
CA GLY A 136 17.00 -10.79 -14.37
C GLY A 136 17.25 -9.66 -13.35
N ASN A 137 16.38 -8.65 -13.32
CA ASN A 137 16.50 -7.49 -12.41
C ASN A 137 15.54 -7.52 -11.22
N LEU A 138 14.76 -8.60 -11.04
CA LEU A 138 13.74 -8.68 -9.98
C LEU A 138 14.32 -9.11 -8.61
N LEU A 139 15.61 -9.46 -8.59
CA LEU A 139 16.41 -9.81 -7.42
C LEU A 139 17.62 -8.87 -7.33
N GLY A 140 18.05 -8.51 -6.11
CA GLY A 140 19.17 -7.60 -5.90
C GLY A 140 19.35 -7.14 -4.46
N LEU A 141 20.32 -6.25 -4.24
CA LEU A 141 20.52 -5.59 -2.94
C LEU A 141 19.37 -4.61 -2.66
N ARG A 142 18.83 -4.70 -1.45
CA ARG A 142 17.73 -3.88 -0.93
C ARG A 142 18.27 -2.72 -0.09
N LYS A 143 17.44 -1.71 0.18
CA LYS A 143 17.81 -0.51 0.96
C LYS A 143 18.27 -0.80 2.40
N ASP A 144 17.88 -1.94 2.96
CA ASP A 144 18.31 -2.40 4.30
C ASP A 144 19.65 -3.17 4.29
N GLY A 145 20.28 -3.32 3.12
CA GLY A 145 21.52 -4.08 2.94
C GLY A 145 21.32 -5.57 2.68
N THR A 146 20.09 -6.10 2.77
CA THR A 146 19.82 -7.52 2.48
C THR A 146 19.73 -7.77 0.97
N TYR A 147 20.08 -8.97 0.52
CA TYR A 147 19.88 -9.40 -0.86
C TYR A 147 18.56 -10.20 -0.99
N GLY A 148 17.75 -9.89 -2.00
CA GLY A 148 16.46 -10.56 -2.21
C GLY A 148 15.58 -9.86 -3.24
N LEU A 149 14.26 -10.07 -3.18
CA LEU A 149 13.32 -9.47 -4.15
C LEU A 149 13.33 -7.93 -4.04
N THR A 150 13.72 -7.30 -5.15
CA THR A 150 13.63 -5.85 -5.39
C THR A 150 12.30 -5.49 -6.06
N ALA A 151 11.72 -6.44 -6.81
CA ALA A 151 10.42 -6.28 -7.44
C ALA A 151 9.25 -6.57 -6.49
N TYR A 152 8.11 -5.90 -6.72
CA TYR A 152 6.94 -5.95 -5.84
C TYR A 152 5.69 -6.51 -6.52
N SER A 153 4.75 -7.05 -5.74
CA SER A 153 3.39 -7.36 -6.24
C SER A 153 2.74 -6.09 -6.82
N PRO A 154 2.03 -6.16 -7.96
CA PRO A 154 1.32 -5.02 -8.54
C PRO A 154 0.08 -4.60 -7.73
N VAL A 155 -0.30 -5.35 -6.68
CA VAL A 155 -1.35 -4.99 -5.72
C VAL A 155 -0.72 -4.76 -4.34
N ALA A 156 -1.07 -3.64 -3.72
CA ALA A 156 -0.48 -3.22 -2.46
C ALA A 156 -0.74 -4.16 -1.27
N ALA A 157 0.13 -4.10 -0.27
CA ALA A 157 -0.02 -4.77 1.01
C ALA A 157 -1.26 -4.27 1.75
N GLY A 158 -1.95 -5.18 2.46
CA GLY A 158 -3.23 -4.91 3.12
C GLY A 158 -4.47 -5.01 2.23
N TYR A 159 -4.30 -5.12 0.91
CA TYR A 159 -5.42 -5.27 -0.04
C TYR A 159 -5.59 -6.72 -0.49
N TRP A 160 -6.81 -7.23 -0.33
CA TRP A 160 -7.19 -8.58 -0.76
C TRP A 160 -7.51 -8.62 -2.25
N TYR A 161 -7.13 -9.73 -2.89
CA TYR A 161 -7.55 -10.06 -4.24
C TYR A 161 -7.71 -11.58 -4.39
N THR A 162 -8.44 -12.02 -5.42
CA THR A 162 -8.48 -13.43 -5.85
C THR A 162 -7.99 -13.53 -7.30
N GLU A 163 -7.31 -14.62 -7.63
CA GLU A 163 -6.68 -14.84 -8.94
C GLU A 163 -6.82 -16.30 -9.38
N SER A 164 -6.58 -16.56 -10.66
CA SER A 164 -6.53 -17.90 -11.25
C SER A 164 -5.68 -17.87 -12.52
N ASP A 165 -4.99 -18.97 -12.85
CA ASP A 165 -4.31 -19.13 -14.15
C ASP A 165 -5.28 -18.85 -15.31
N ASP A 166 -5.08 -17.73 -15.99
CA ASP A 166 -5.98 -17.22 -17.01
C ASP A 166 -5.26 -16.67 -18.26
N PHE A 167 -3.95 -16.86 -18.37
CA PHE A 167 -3.20 -16.47 -19.54
C PHE A 167 -3.62 -17.34 -20.74
N GLY A 168 -3.74 -16.73 -21.93
CA GLY A 168 -4.18 -17.43 -23.13
C GLY A 168 -5.67 -17.78 -23.20
N ASN A 169 -6.45 -17.61 -22.12
CA ASN A 169 -7.90 -17.87 -22.11
C ASN A 169 -8.66 -17.06 -23.18
N GLY A 170 -9.76 -17.63 -23.70
CA GLY A 170 -10.59 -16.95 -24.69
C GLY A 170 -11.30 -15.73 -24.12
N ARG A 171 -11.21 -14.60 -24.82
CA ARG A 171 -11.95 -13.36 -24.52
C ARG A 171 -12.77 -12.94 -25.76
N SER A 172 -14.00 -12.51 -25.54
CA SER A 172 -14.95 -12.13 -26.60
C SER A 172 -15.53 -10.73 -26.34
N TYR A 173 -14.89 -9.71 -26.91
CA TYR A 173 -15.47 -8.37 -27.03
C TYR A 173 -15.13 -7.81 -28.42
N GLY A 174 -16.14 -7.71 -29.28
CA GLY A 174 -15.97 -7.46 -30.71
C GLY A 174 -15.57 -8.72 -31.49
N PHE A 175 -14.37 -9.26 -31.23
CA PHE A 175 -13.86 -10.49 -31.85
C PHE A 175 -13.24 -11.44 -30.80
N ALA A 176 -13.01 -12.69 -31.22
CA ALA A 176 -12.35 -13.69 -30.38
C ALA A 176 -10.84 -13.43 -30.32
N ARG A 177 -10.31 -13.25 -29.11
CA ARG A 177 -8.87 -13.06 -28.84
C ARG A 177 -8.43 -13.91 -27.65
N LYS A 178 -7.12 -14.07 -27.48
CA LYS A 178 -6.54 -14.62 -26.25
C LYS A 178 -6.41 -13.53 -25.18
N HIS A 179 -6.34 -13.97 -23.93
CA HIS A 179 -5.93 -13.16 -22.80
C HIS A 179 -4.39 -13.03 -22.79
N LEU A 180 -3.87 -11.80 -22.73
CA LEU A 180 -2.43 -11.49 -22.82
C LEU A 180 -2.01 -10.71 -21.58
N GLY A 181 -2.04 -11.41 -20.44
CA GLY A 181 -1.87 -10.86 -19.10
C GLY A 181 -2.63 -11.72 -18.10
N HIS A 182 -2.83 -11.18 -16.90
CA HIS A 182 -3.37 -11.87 -15.74
C HIS A 182 -4.34 -10.97 -14.96
N ASP A 183 -5.52 -11.50 -14.62
CA ASP A 183 -6.57 -10.76 -13.91
C ASP A 183 -6.55 -11.03 -12.39
N MET A 184 -6.27 -9.99 -11.58
CA MET A 184 -6.37 -10.01 -10.12
C MET A 184 -7.66 -9.29 -9.68
N PHE A 185 -8.68 -10.07 -9.30
CA PHE A 185 -9.99 -9.55 -8.87
C PHE A 185 -9.89 -8.89 -7.49
N CYS A 186 -10.00 -7.57 -7.47
CA CYS A 186 -9.80 -6.71 -6.30
C CYS A 186 -10.80 -5.54 -6.31
N SER A 187 -11.18 -5.05 -5.12
CA SER A 187 -12.12 -3.93 -4.98
C SER A 187 -11.68 -2.69 -5.78
N VAL A 188 -12.63 -1.95 -6.36
CA VAL A 188 -12.36 -0.64 -7.01
C VAL A 188 -11.66 0.29 -6.02
N GLY A 189 -10.61 0.97 -6.48
CA GLY A 189 -9.81 1.84 -5.62
C GLY A 189 -8.65 1.14 -4.90
N THR A 190 -8.45 -0.17 -5.09
CA THR A 190 -7.24 -0.87 -4.64
C THR A 190 -6.00 -0.18 -5.24
N PRO A 191 -5.01 0.25 -4.44
CA PRO A 191 -3.79 0.86 -4.93
C PRO A 191 -2.93 -0.11 -5.75
N ILE A 192 -2.52 0.34 -6.93
CA ILE A 192 -1.74 -0.41 -7.92
C ILE A 192 -0.28 0.04 -7.84
N ILE A 193 0.63 -0.94 -7.87
CA ILE A 193 2.04 -0.78 -7.57
C ILE A 193 2.91 -0.99 -8.82
N ALA A 194 3.93 -0.15 -9.00
CA ALA A 194 5.01 -0.37 -9.96
C ALA A 194 5.84 -1.61 -9.55
N VAL A 195 5.91 -2.61 -10.42
CA VAL A 195 6.56 -3.90 -10.13
C VAL A 195 8.09 -3.76 -10.08
N GLU A 196 8.67 -2.99 -11.00
CA GLU A 196 10.10 -2.70 -11.11
C GLU A 196 10.30 -1.18 -11.23
N ASP A 197 11.52 -0.70 -10.95
CA ASP A 197 11.98 0.62 -11.37
C ASP A 197 11.84 0.78 -12.89
N GLY A 198 11.30 1.92 -13.33
CA GLY A 198 11.03 2.11 -14.75
C GLY A 198 10.61 3.52 -15.13
N LYS A 199 10.20 3.67 -16.38
CA LYS A 199 9.73 4.93 -16.98
C LYS A 199 8.33 4.74 -17.56
N VAL A 200 7.42 5.66 -17.26
CA VAL A 200 6.07 5.68 -17.82
C VAL A 200 6.15 6.00 -19.31
N GLU A 201 5.94 5.01 -20.17
CA GLU A 201 5.84 5.21 -21.62
C GLU A 201 4.41 5.55 -22.05
N ALA A 202 3.39 5.10 -21.32
CA ALA A 202 2.02 5.22 -21.78
C ALA A 202 1.01 5.48 -20.65
N LEU A 203 0.18 6.50 -20.82
CA LEU A 203 -1.04 6.77 -20.04
C LEU A 203 -2.21 7.01 -21.02
N GLY A 204 -3.43 7.08 -20.51
CA GLY A 204 -4.64 7.33 -21.29
C GLY A 204 -5.60 6.16 -21.41
N TRP A 205 -6.67 6.39 -22.16
CA TRP A 205 -7.74 5.44 -22.46
C TRP A 205 -7.41 4.56 -23.68
N ASN A 206 -7.82 3.28 -23.66
CA ASN A 206 -8.08 2.52 -24.88
C ASN A 206 -9.36 1.66 -24.76
N GLN A 207 -9.91 1.24 -25.91
CA GLN A 207 -11.20 0.53 -25.97
C GLN A 207 -11.25 -0.76 -25.13
N TYR A 208 -10.15 -1.51 -25.04
CA TYR A 208 -10.13 -2.80 -24.36
C TYR A 208 -9.79 -2.64 -22.88
N GLY A 209 -8.62 -2.08 -22.58
CA GLY A 209 -8.10 -1.89 -21.23
C GLY A 209 -8.70 -0.72 -20.44
N GLY A 210 -9.46 0.16 -21.07
CA GLY A 210 -9.96 1.36 -20.41
C GLY A 210 -8.82 2.31 -20.05
N TRP A 211 -8.84 2.86 -18.84
CA TRP A 211 -7.69 3.59 -18.30
C TRP A 211 -6.54 2.63 -18.04
N ARG A 212 -5.36 2.95 -18.58
CA ARG A 212 -4.16 2.11 -18.47
C ARG A 212 -2.89 2.86 -18.10
N ILE A 213 -1.89 2.14 -17.60
CA ILE A 213 -0.50 2.58 -17.43
C ILE A 213 0.41 1.60 -18.18
N GLY A 214 1.41 2.12 -18.90
CA GLY A 214 2.50 1.37 -19.50
C GLY A 214 3.85 1.85 -18.94
N ILE A 215 4.63 0.96 -18.34
CA ILE A 215 5.95 1.25 -17.75
C ILE A 215 7.03 0.39 -18.41
N ARG A 216 8.10 1.03 -18.86
CA ARG A 216 9.32 0.43 -19.41
C ARG A 216 10.34 0.20 -18.28
N SER A 217 10.89 -1.00 -18.16
CA SER A 217 11.99 -1.29 -17.23
C SER A 217 13.25 -0.48 -17.54
N GLY A 218 14.13 -0.29 -16.56
CA GLY A 218 15.37 0.49 -16.73
C GLY A 218 16.34 -0.08 -17.78
N ASP A 219 16.30 -1.38 -18.06
CA ASP A 219 17.09 -2.06 -19.10
C ASP A 219 16.40 -2.08 -20.48
N GLY A 220 15.19 -1.53 -20.59
CA GLY A 220 14.38 -1.50 -21.80
C GLY A 220 13.59 -2.78 -22.12
N GLN A 221 13.95 -3.92 -21.51
CA GLN A 221 13.51 -5.25 -21.97
C GLN A 221 12.06 -5.59 -21.61
N ARG A 222 11.49 -5.01 -20.55
CA ARG A 222 10.13 -5.29 -20.07
C ARG A 222 9.24 -4.07 -20.24
N TYR A 223 8.03 -4.31 -20.73
CA TYR A 223 6.93 -3.37 -20.74
C TYR A 223 5.79 -3.92 -19.88
N TYR A 224 5.55 -3.26 -18.76
CA TYR A 224 4.50 -3.56 -17.80
C TYR A 224 3.22 -2.83 -18.17
N TYR A 225 2.15 -3.59 -18.37
CA TYR A 225 0.85 -3.09 -18.78
C TYR A 225 -0.17 -3.28 -17.65
N TYR A 226 -0.70 -2.16 -17.14
CA TYR A 226 -1.72 -2.13 -16.09
C TYR A 226 -3.01 -1.57 -16.69
N ALA A 227 -4.12 -2.27 -16.53
CA ALA A 227 -5.39 -1.88 -17.15
C ALA A 227 -6.60 -2.05 -16.22
N HIS A 228 -7.75 -1.60 -16.71
CA HIS A 228 -9.03 -1.55 -16.04
C HIS A 228 -9.06 -0.61 -14.84
N LEU A 229 -8.23 0.43 -14.86
CA LEU A 229 -8.06 1.36 -13.74
C LEU A 229 -9.32 2.19 -13.46
N ARG A 230 -9.33 2.83 -12.30
CA ARG A 230 -10.48 3.55 -11.73
C ARG A 230 -11.01 4.65 -12.67
N LYS A 231 -12.33 4.70 -12.83
CA LYS A 231 -13.04 5.79 -13.53
C LYS A 231 -12.77 7.13 -12.84
N ASP A 232 -12.67 8.20 -13.63
CA ASP A 232 -12.46 9.60 -13.21
C ASP A 232 -11.09 9.89 -12.54
N THR A 233 -10.56 8.98 -11.72
CA THR A 233 -9.27 9.11 -11.01
C THR A 233 -8.40 7.84 -11.13
N PRO A 234 -7.92 7.47 -12.33
CA PRO A 234 -7.17 6.23 -12.57
C PRO A 234 -5.73 6.22 -12.01
N TYR A 235 -5.10 7.39 -11.89
CA TYR A 235 -3.67 7.54 -11.60
C TYR A 235 -3.45 8.28 -10.28
N ILE A 236 -2.23 8.20 -9.74
CA ILE A 236 -1.79 9.16 -8.72
C ILE A 236 -1.73 10.58 -9.31
N LYS A 237 -1.83 11.60 -8.44
CA LYS A 237 -1.77 13.01 -8.84
C LYS A 237 -0.45 13.31 -9.58
N ASN A 238 -0.54 14.06 -10.69
CA ASN A 238 0.58 14.53 -11.51
C ASN A 238 1.39 13.46 -12.28
N LEU A 239 1.03 12.17 -12.25
CA LEU A 239 1.69 11.15 -13.07
C LEU A 239 1.52 11.46 -14.56
N LYS A 240 2.62 11.52 -15.32
CA LYS A 240 2.64 11.80 -16.76
C LYS A 240 3.59 10.85 -17.50
N ILE A 241 3.37 10.74 -18.81
CA ILE A 241 4.30 10.04 -19.70
C ILE A 241 5.66 10.73 -19.62
N GLY A 242 6.71 9.93 -19.48
CA GLY A 242 8.09 10.37 -19.29
C GLY A 242 8.58 10.32 -17.84
N ASP A 243 7.69 10.23 -16.85
CA ASP A 243 8.08 10.12 -15.43
C ASP A 243 8.81 8.80 -15.14
N SER A 244 9.80 8.87 -14.25
CA SER A 244 10.37 7.69 -13.61
C SER A 244 9.50 7.25 -12.44
N VAL A 245 9.34 5.94 -12.27
CA VAL A 245 8.67 5.31 -11.13
C VAL A 245 9.63 4.34 -10.44
N LYS A 246 9.44 4.15 -9.14
CA LYS A 246 10.21 3.22 -8.31
C LYS A 246 9.45 1.92 -8.05
N ALA A 247 10.17 0.80 -7.98
CA ALA A 247 9.61 -0.47 -7.53
C ALA A 247 8.92 -0.28 -6.17
N GLY A 248 7.67 -0.73 -6.04
CA GLY A 248 6.89 -0.54 -4.82
C GLY A 248 6.12 0.79 -4.72
N GLN A 249 6.26 1.71 -5.68
CA GLN A 249 5.50 2.97 -5.72
C GLN A 249 4.04 2.73 -6.14
N VAL A 250 3.08 3.39 -5.47
CA VAL A 250 1.69 3.47 -5.97
C VAL A 250 1.65 4.32 -7.23
N ILE A 251 1.11 3.77 -8.32
CA ILE A 251 1.02 4.43 -9.64
C ILE A 251 -0.43 4.74 -10.07
N GLY A 252 -1.41 4.06 -9.49
CA GLY A 252 -2.83 4.26 -9.80
C GLY A 252 -3.74 3.40 -8.95
N TYR A 253 -4.99 3.25 -9.40
CA TYR A 253 -6.03 2.55 -8.65
C TYR A 253 -6.84 1.60 -9.54
N SER A 254 -7.16 0.41 -9.05
CA SER A 254 -8.01 -0.57 -9.75
C SER A 254 -9.42 -0.03 -10.02
N GLY A 255 -10.10 -0.62 -11.01
CA GLY A 255 -11.42 -0.17 -11.41
C GLY A 255 -12.21 -1.21 -12.21
N GLN A 256 -13.02 -0.68 -13.13
CA GLN A 256 -13.94 -1.43 -13.99
C GLN A 256 -13.98 -0.84 -15.41
N THR A 257 -12.97 -0.05 -15.78
CA THR A 257 -12.99 0.66 -17.06
C THR A 257 -12.49 -0.19 -18.22
N GLY A 258 -12.97 0.11 -19.43
CA GLY A 258 -12.64 -0.63 -20.64
C GLY A 258 -13.85 -1.28 -21.27
N TYR A 259 -13.61 -2.18 -22.22
CA TYR A 259 -14.62 -2.75 -23.12
C TYR A 259 -15.67 -1.72 -23.57
N SER A 260 -15.22 -0.57 -24.06
CA SER A 260 -16.10 0.53 -24.48
C SER A 260 -15.42 1.44 -25.51
N ILE A 261 -16.16 1.78 -26.57
CA ILE A 261 -15.77 2.83 -27.54
C ILE A 261 -15.90 4.25 -26.97
N LYS A 262 -16.60 4.40 -25.85
CA LYS A 262 -16.70 5.66 -25.10
C LYS A 262 -15.68 5.67 -23.97
N GLU A 263 -14.90 6.74 -23.91
CA GLU A 263 -13.90 6.98 -22.87
C GLU A 263 -14.53 7.12 -21.48
N ASN A 264 -13.76 6.73 -20.45
CA ASN A 264 -14.09 6.89 -19.04
C ASN A 264 -15.42 6.21 -18.63
N VAL A 265 -15.68 5.00 -19.14
CA VAL A 265 -16.88 4.20 -18.82
C VAL A 265 -16.51 2.94 -18.04
N ASN A 266 -17.25 2.67 -16.96
CA ASN A 266 -17.26 1.36 -16.30
C ASN A 266 -18.15 0.40 -17.10
N ASN A 267 -17.56 -0.53 -17.85
CA ASN A 267 -18.30 -1.55 -18.60
C ASN A 267 -17.88 -2.99 -18.25
N ILE A 268 -17.07 -3.15 -17.20
CA ILE A 268 -16.61 -4.44 -16.68
C ILE A 268 -17.39 -4.80 -15.41
N ASN A 269 -18.03 -5.97 -15.43
CA ASN A 269 -18.94 -6.39 -14.36
C ASN A 269 -18.23 -6.65 -13.02
N VAL A 270 -17.02 -7.22 -13.04
CA VAL A 270 -16.26 -7.56 -11.84
C VAL A 270 -14.99 -6.71 -11.76
N PRO A 271 -14.80 -5.89 -10.72
CA PRO A 271 -13.56 -5.14 -10.50
C PRO A 271 -12.32 -6.04 -10.50
N HIS A 272 -11.30 -5.65 -11.25
CA HIS A 272 -9.99 -6.31 -11.26
C HIS A 272 -8.89 -5.35 -11.72
N LEU A 273 -7.64 -5.68 -11.36
CA LEU A 273 -6.47 -5.22 -12.09
C LEU A 273 -6.18 -6.26 -13.18
N HIS A 274 -6.07 -5.82 -14.42
CA HIS A 274 -5.39 -6.60 -15.45
C HIS A 274 -3.93 -6.18 -15.52
N PHE A 275 -3.02 -7.15 -15.41
CA PHE A 275 -1.57 -6.95 -15.46
C PHE A 275 -0.93 -7.82 -16.55
N GLY A 276 -0.11 -7.24 -17.41
CA GLY A 276 0.65 -7.96 -18.42
C GLY A 276 2.11 -7.54 -18.46
N MET A 277 2.98 -8.44 -18.93
CA MET A 277 4.36 -8.13 -19.26
C MET A 277 4.64 -8.51 -20.71
N GLN A 278 5.10 -7.54 -21.50
CA GLN A 278 5.61 -7.72 -22.85
C GLN A 278 7.14 -7.62 -22.83
N LEU A 279 7.82 -8.54 -23.52
CA LEU A 279 9.27 -8.52 -23.71
C LEU A 279 9.64 -7.87 -25.04
N ILE A 280 10.66 -7.01 -25.00
CA ILE A 280 11.11 -6.21 -26.16
C ILE A 280 12.63 -6.29 -26.24
N PHE A 281 13.12 -6.97 -27.28
CA PHE A 281 14.55 -7.12 -27.58
C PHE A 281 15.00 -6.16 -28.70
N ASP A 282 14.06 -5.59 -29.44
CA ASP A 282 14.24 -4.58 -30.48
C ASP A 282 12.98 -3.70 -30.54
N GLU A 283 13.13 -2.38 -30.75
CA GLU A 283 11.99 -1.43 -30.74
C GLU A 283 10.92 -1.76 -31.80
N SER A 284 11.26 -2.50 -32.87
CA SER A 284 10.29 -2.99 -33.87
C SER A 284 9.27 -4.01 -33.31
N GLN A 285 9.46 -4.49 -32.08
CA GLN A 285 8.53 -5.39 -31.39
C GLN A 285 7.45 -4.67 -30.58
N LYS A 286 7.45 -3.34 -30.54
CA LYS A 286 6.40 -2.51 -29.93
C LYS A 286 5.20 -2.38 -30.86
N GLU A 287 4.00 -2.57 -30.32
CA GLU A 287 2.71 -2.30 -30.99
C GLU A 287 2.56 -2.99 -32.36
N CYS A 288 3.15 -4.19 -32.51
CA CYS A 288 3.16 -4.95 -33.76
C CYS A 288 2.29 -6.22 -33.70
N LEU A 289 2.24 -7.02 -34.77
CA LEU A 289 1.46 -8.28 -34.78
C LEU A 289 2.18 -9.47 -34.09
N SER A 290 3.37 -9.25 -33.53
CA SER A 290 4.22 -10.31 -32.97
C SER A 290 4.85 -9.90 -31.64
N GLU A 291 4.06 -9.23 -30.80
CA GLU A 291 4.42 -8.87 -29.44
C GLU A 291 4.64 -10.12 -28.57
N ILE A 292 5.70 -10.11 -27.76
CA ILE A 292 6.06 -11.22 -26.89
C ILE A 292 5.45 -11.00 -25.50
N TRP A 293 4.18 -11.33 -25.35
CA TRP A 293 3.52 -11.36 -24.04
C TRP A 293 3.79 -12.69 -23.33
N ILE A 294 4.15 -12.63 -22.04
CA ILE A 294 4.39 -13.83 -21.22
C ILE A 294 3.23 -14.10 -20.24
N ASP A 295 3.11 -15.35 -19.82
CA ASP A 295 2.33 -15.69 -18.63
C ASP A 295 3.02 -15.10 -17.39
N THR A 296 2.28 -14.31 -16.63
CA THR A 296 2.77 -13.67 -15.41
C THR A 296 2.23 -14.33 -14.14
N TYR A 297 1.30 -15.28 -14.22
CA TYR A 297 0.66 -15.87 -13.04
C TYR A 297 1.66 -16.53 -12.05
N PRO A 298 2.64 -17.34 -12.48
CA PRO A 298 3.68 -17.87 -11.57
C PRO A 298 4.50 -16.77 -10.88
N LEU A 299 4.77 -15.67 -11.60
CA LEU A 299 5.52 -14.53 -11.10
C LEU A 299 4.68 -13.68 -10.11
N ILE A 300 3.40 -13.45 -10.39
CA ILE A 300 2.49 -12.74 -9.48
C ILE A 300 2.34 -13.51 -8.17
N ARG A 301 2.23 -14.84 -8.21
CA ARG A 301 2.25 -15.68 -7.02
C ARG A 301 3.54 -15.51 -6.20
N LEU A 302 4.71 -15.45 -6.84
CA LEU A 302 5.99 -15.20 -6.18
C LEU A 302 6.02 -13.80 -5.54
N LEU A 303 5.71 -12.77 -6.33
CA LEU A 303 5.71 -11.37 -5.89
C LEU A 303 4.65 -11.08 -4.83
N SER A 304 3.61 -11.90 -4.70
CA SER A 304 2.56 -11.77 -3.68
C SER A 304 3.09 -11.80 -2.24
N ALA A 305 4.29 -12.34 -2.01
CA ALA A 305 5.01 -12.33 -0.74
C ALA A 305 5.80 -11.02 -0.49
N ASN A 306 6.16 -10.27 -1.55
CA ASN A 306 6.86 -8.98 -1.46
C ASN A 306 5.91 -7.85 -1.91
N ARG A 307 5.00 -7.43 -1.02
CA ARG A 307 4.04 -6.35 -1.31
C ARG A 307 4.50 -5.05 -0.68
N SER A 308 4.51 -3.97 -1.46
CA SER A 308 4.70 -2.62 -0.93
C SER A 308 3.42 -2.14 -0.25
N GLN A 309 3.54 -1.42 0.86
CA GLN A 309 2.37 -0.79 1.47
C GLN A 309 1.82 0.30 0.54
N ALA A 310 0.49 0.44 0.51
CA ALA A 310 -0.13 1.60 -0.12
C ALA A 310 0.06 2.84 0.75
N LEU A 311 1.28 3.35 0.81
CA LEU A 311 1.50 4.73 1.19
C LEU A 311 0.76 5.57 0.15
N ALA A 312 -0.28 6.31 0.58
CA ALA A 312 -0.78 7.45 -0.19
C ALA A 312 0.44 8.28 -0.57
N PRO A 313 0.60 8.70 -1.84
CA PRO A 313 1.90 8.96 -2.42
C PRO A 313 2.73 9.88 -1.53
N ALA A 314 3.68 9.26 -0.82
CA ALA A 314 4.84 9.98 -0.35
C ALA A 314 5.37 10.71 -1.58
N ALA A 315 5.60 12.02 -1.44
CA ALA A 315 6.30 12.76 -2.47
C ALA A 315 7.55 11.94 -2.84
N ALA A 316 7.81 11.82 -4.14
CA ALA A 316 8.92 11.00 -4.62
C ALA A 316 10.20 11.33 -3.84
N GLU A 317 11.11 10.37 -3.74
CA GLU A 317 12.52 10.62 -3.37
C GLU A 317 13.24 11.42 -4.49
N THR A 318 12.65 12.53 -4.93
CA THR A 318 13.42 13.75 -5.01
C THR A 318 14.00 14.04 -3.63
N GLU A 319 15.32 14.15 -3.56
CA GLU A 319 15.92 15.18 -2.72
C GLU A 319 15.39 16.54 -3.21
N ILE A 320 14.15 16.88 -2.82
CA ILE A 320 13.79 18.28 -2.71
C ILE A 320 14.66 18.77 -1.55
N PRO A 321 15.54 19.77 -1.74
CA PRO A 321 16.14 20.44 -0.60
C PRO A 321 14.97 20.90 0.26
N ALA A 322 14.87 20.40 1.49
CA ALA A 322 13.73 20.70 2.34
C ALA A 322 13.54 22.22 2.38
N ASP A 323 12.35 22.69 2.02
CA ASP A 323 11.98 24.05 2.37
C ASP A 323 11.51 24.02 3.83
N PRO A 324 12.30 24.53 4.80
CA PRO A 324 11.92 24.51 6.20
C PRO A 324 10.67 25.37 6.50
N ALA A 325 10.13 26.11 5.53
CA ALA A 325 8.94 26.95 5.69
C ALA A 325 7.63 26.19 5.99
N ASP A 326 7.47 24.94 5.56
CA ASP A 326 6.19 24.20 5.65
C ASP A 326 6.11 23.15 6.78
N THR A 327 7.14 23.06 7.62
CA THR A 327 7.06 22.28 8.87
C THR A 327 6.30 23.07 9.93
N LYS A 328 5.34 22.43 10.63
CA LYS A 328 4.63 23.00 11.77
C LYS A 328 5.11 22.37 13.08
N GLU A 329 5.37 23.21 14.07
CA GLU A 329 5.69 22.76 15.42
C GLU A 329 4.38 22.53 16.20
N VAL A 330 4.19 21.31 16.68
CA VAL A 330 2.98 20.87 17.40
C VAL A 330 3.38 20.33 18.78
N PRO A 331 3.44 21.18 19.82
CA PRO A 331 3.57 20.71 21.19
C PRO A 331 2.33 19.92 21.61
N ILE A 332 2.55 18.82 22.34
CA ILE A 332 1.51 17.98 22.92
C ILE A 332 1.73 17.94 24.43
N LEU A 333 0.76 18.42 25.20
CA LEU A 333 0.81 18.49 26.65
C LEU A 333 0.11 17.27 27.27
N MET A 334 0.79 16.58 28.17
CA MET A 334 0.28 15.38 28.85
C MET A 334 -0.11 15.70 30.29
N TYR A 335 -1.42 15.71 30.53
CA TYR A 335 -2.09 15.74 31.82
C TYR A 335 -2.52 14.32 32.20
N HIS A 336 -2.84 14.06 33.47
CA HIS A 336 -3.51 12.82 33.88
C HIS A 336 -4.83 13.16 34.58
N GLY A 337 -4.77 13.73 35.79
CA GLY A 337 -5.96 14.11 36.56
C GLY A 337 -6.07 15.61 36.86
N LEU A 338 -7.29 16.11 37.02
CA LEU A 338 -7.57 17.45 37.57
C LEU A 338 -8.00 17.38 39.03
N SER A 339 -7.68 18.41 39.83
CA SER A 339 -8.03 18.49 41.26
C SER A 339 -8.61 19.86 41.62
N ASP A 340 -9.61 19.88 42.51
CA ASP A 340 -10.10 21.10 43.17
C ASP A 340 -9.17 21.60 44.30
N GLY A 341 -8.03 20.94 44.50
CA GLY A 341 -7.10 21.22 45.59
C GLY A 341 -7.48 20.59 46.93
N SER A 342 -8.63 19.90 47.02
CA SER A 342 -9.07 19.25 48.28
C SER A 342 -8.39 17.91 48.56
N ILE A 343 -7.65 17.34 47.60
CA ILE A 343 -6.88 16.11 47.79
C ILE A 343 -5.46 16.28 47.23
N ALA A 344 -4.47 15.93 48.04
CA ALA A 344 -3.07 15.79 47.62
C ALA A 344 -2.88 14.47 46.87
N MET A 345 -2.90 14.52 45.53
CA MET A 345 -2.93 13.33 44.66
C MET A 345 -1.59 13.06 43.93
N GLY A 346 -0.49 13.62 44.43
CA GLY A 346 0.86 13.38 43.89
C GLY A 346 1.17 14.15 42.60
N ASP A 347 2.25 13.76 41.93
CA ASP A 347 2.91 14.53 40.87
C ASP A 347 2.19 14.54 39.49
N TYR A 348 1.03 13.89 39.38
CA TYR A 348 0.28 13.75 38.12
C TYR A 348 -1.06 14.51 38.09
N TYR A 349 -1.37 15.27 39.14
CA TYR A 349 -2.64 15.98 39.28
C TYR A 349 -2.43 17.50 39.22
N VAL A 350 -3.08 18.16 38.27
CA VAL A 350 -3.04 19.62 38.09
C VAL A 350 -4.29 20.25 38.73
N SER A 351 -4.15 21.37 39.44
CA SER A 351 -5.33 22.01 40.03
C SER A 351 -6.22 22.64 38.94
N GLN A 352 -7.53 22.70 39.16
CA GLN A 352 -8.48 23.31 38.23
C GLN A 352 -8.11 24.78 37.94
N ALA A 353 -7.62 25.51 38.95
CA ALA A 353 -7.13 26.88 38.79
C ALA A 353 -5.84 26.96 37.96
N ALA A 354 -4.92 26.00 38.11
CA ALA A 354 -3.72 25.92 37.27
C ALA A 354 -4.09 25.56 35.81
N PHE A 355 -5.03 24.63 35.60
CA PHE A 355 -5.51 24.29 34.26
C PHE A 355 -6.29 25.45 33.60
N GLU A 356 -7.08 26.22 34.35
CA GLU A 356 -7.67 27.46 33.83
C GLU A 356 -6.59 28.49 33.46
N SER A 357 -5.53 28.62 34.27
CA SER A 357 -4.39 29.49 33.95
C SER A 357 -3.64 29.02 32.70
N ASP A 358 -3.51 27.71 32.50
CA ASP A 358 -2.92 27.10 31.31
C ASP A 358 -3.74 27.45 30.05
N LEU A 359 -5.06 27.20 30.05
CA LEU A 359 -5.96 27.54 28.94
C LEU A 359 -5.97 29.04 28.63
N LYS A 360 -5.94 29.87 29.68
CA LYS A 360 -5.83 31.33 29.55
C LYS A 360 -4.51 31.73 28.87
N TYR A 361 -3.39 31.19 29.34
CA TYR A 361 -2.06 31.46 28.76
C TYR A 361 -2.00 31.08 27.28
N LEU A 362 -2.49 29.88 26.93
CA LEU A 362 -2.56 29.42 25.53
C LEU A 362 -3.34 30.43 24.66
N LYS A 363 -4.53 30.85 25.12
CA LYS A 363 -5.39 31.79 24.40
C LYS A 363 -4.75 33.17 24.24
N GLU A 364 -4.13 33.70 25.30
CA GLU A 364 -3.46 35.01 25.29
C GLU A 364 -2.20 35.03 24.42
N ASN A 365 -1.54 33.88 24.22
CA ASN A 365 -0.36 33.74 23.36
C ASN A 365 -0.66 33.25 21.93
N GLY A 366 -1.94 33.14 21.56
CA GLY A 366 -2.41 32.80 20.22
C GLY A 366 -2.40 31.30 19.88
N TYR A 367 -2.27 30.42 20.86
CA TYR A 367 -2.37 28.97 20.64
C TYR A 367 -3.82 28.54 20.41
N THR A 368 -4.02 27.65 19.44
CA THR A 368 -5.31 27.00 19.16
C THR A 368 -5.18 25.52 19.42
N THR A 369 -6.01 24.99 20.31
CA THR A 369 -6.06 23.55 20.58
C THR A 369 -6.70 22.78 19.42
N ILE A 370 -6.06 21.69 18.98
CA ILE A 370 -6.60 20.75 18.00
C ILE A 370 -6.72 19.35 18.61
N THR A 371 -7.53 18.47 18.01
CA THR A 371 -7.57 17.03 18.38
C THR A 371 -6.54 16.20 17.60
N MET A 372 -6.36 14.93 17.98
CA MET A 372 -5.52 14.02 17.20
C MET A 372 -6.10 13.76 15.81
N SER A 373 -7.42 13.59 15.68
CA SER A 373 -8.05 13.46 14.35
C SER A 373 -7.84 14.69 13.48
N GLU A 374 -7.85 15.91 14.03
CA GLU A 374 -7.55 17.12 13.25
C GLU A 374 -6.08 17.15 12.78
N LEU A 375 -5.14 16.70 13.62
CA LEU A 375 -3.74 16.54 13.25
C LEU A 375 -3.54 15.47 12.17
N ILE A 376 -4.17 14.30 12.34
CA ILE A 376 -4.14 13.19 11.39
C ILE A 376 -4.73 13.64 10.05
N ASP A 377 -5.91 14.25 10.04
CA ASP A 377 -6.61 14.66 8.82
C ASP A 377 -5.86 15.76 8.07
N TYR A 378 -5.08 16.60 8.76
CA TYR A 378 -4.09 17.51 8.14
C TYR A 378 -2.96 16.73 7.46
N VAL A 379 -2.27 15.85 8.20
CA VAL A 379 -1.10 15.12 7.68
C VAL A 379 -1.46 14.21 6.52
N TYR A 380 -2.59 13.50 6.61
CA TYR A 380 -3.10 12.62 5.54
C TYR A 380 -3.84 13.39 4.40
N ASP A 381 -3.99 14.72 4.52
CA ASP A 381 -4.77 15.57 3.61
C ASP A 381 -6.18 15.03 3.29
N LYS A 382 -6.85 14.42 4.28
CA LYS A 382 -8.12 13.68 4.05
C LYS A 382 -9.25 14.55 3.50
N THR A 383 -9.15 15.87 3.64
CA THR A 383 -10.15 16.86 3.21
C THR A 383 -9.70 17.71 2.02
N GLY A 384 -8.42 17.64 1.60
CA GLY A 384 -7.85 18.49 0.53
C GLY A 384 -7.79 19.98 0.87
N LYS A 385 -8.06 20.38 2.13
CA LYS A 385 -8.32 21.77 2.54
C LYS A 385 -7.96 22.10 3.99
N MET A 386 -7.54 21.12 4.81
CA MET A 386 -7.20 21.39 6.21
C MET A 386 -5.86 22.12 6.28
N ALA A 387 -5.82 23.25 6.97
CA ALA A 387 -4.59 23.88 7.42
C ALA A 387 -4.59 23.87 8.96
N LEU A 388 -3.46 23.55 9.57
CA LEU A 388 -3.31 23.74 11.01
C LEU A 388 -3.38 25.25 11.35
N PRO A 389 -3.86 25.61 12.55
CA PRO A 389 -3.66 26.95 13.11
C PRO A 389 -2.17 27.34 13.12
N GLU A 390 -1.88 28.64 13.21
CA GLU A 390 -0.50 29.15 13.25
C GLU A 390 0.31 28.61 14.42
N LYS A 391 -0.34 28.48 15.59
CA LYS A 391 0.20 27.85 16.80
C LYS A 391 -0.72 26.71 17.27
N PRO A 392 -0.62 25.53 16.66
CA PRO A 392 -1.40 24.37 17.09
C PRO A 392 -0.84 23.85 18.42
N VAL A 393 -1.70 23.30 19.27
CA VAL A 393 -1.31 22.56 20.48
C VAL A 393 -2.31 21.44 20.72
N ILE A 394 -1.88 20.32 21.29
CA ILE A 394 -2.78 19.22 21.69
C ILE A 394 -2.71 19.04 23.20
N LEU A 395 -3.87 18.99 23.85
CA LEU A 395 -4.00 18.70 25.28
C LEU A 395 -4.45 17.24 25.43
N THR A 396 -3.59 16.38 25.96
CA THR A 396 -3.88 14.96 26.18
C THR A 396 -4.05 14.67 27.67
N PHE A 397 -5.06 13.89 28.02
CA PHE A 397 -5.37 13.43 29.36
C PHE A 397 -5.35 11.90 29.37
N ASP A 398 -4.41 11.31 30.09
CA ASP A 398 -4.27 9.86 30.17
C ASP A 398 -5.13 9.27 31.32
N ASP A 399 -5.10 7.94 31.46
CA ASP A 399 -5.83 7.08 32.42
C ASP A 399 -7.38 7.13 32.38
N GLY A 400 -7.98 8.23 31.93
CA GLY A 400 -9.44 8.38 31.87
C GLY A 400 -10.10 8.81 33.18
N PHE A 401 -9.46 9.67 33.99
CA PHE A 401 -10.07 10.13 35.26
C PHE A 401 -11.34 10.99 35.08
N LEU A 402 -12.38 10.70 35.87
CA LEU A 402 -13.67 11.43 35.88
C LEU A 402 -13.55 12.89 36.36
N ASN A 403 -12.48 13.20 37.10
CA ASN A 403 -12.17 14.56 37.52
C ASN A 403 -11.83 15.48 36.32
N ASN A 404 -11.33 14.93 35.20
CA ASN A 404 -11.07 15.67 33.96
C ASN A 404 -12.38 16.19 33.35
N HIS A 405 -13.41 15.34 33.29
CA HIS A 405 -14.75 15.77 32.88
C HIS A 405 -15.30 16.82 33.84
N THR A 406 -15.26 16.52 35.14
CA THR A 406 -15.88 17.32 36.23
C THR A 406 -15.31 18.73 36.33
N TYR A 407 -13.99 18.89 36.17
CA TYR A 407 -13.31 20.18 36.35
C TYR A 407 -12.89 20.85 35.03
N GLY A 408 -12.66 20.07 33.96
CA GLY A 408 -12.10 20.56 32.70
C GLY A 408 -13.13 20.92 31.62
N THR A 409 -14.28 20.24 31.55
CA THR A 409 -15.19 20.36 30.39
C THR A 409 -15.75 21.78 30.20
N ASP A 410 -16.20 22.43 31.27
CA ASP A 410 -16.75 23.78 31.16
C ASP A 410 -15.67 24.85 31.02
N LEU A 411 -14.44 24.58 31.48
CA LEU A 411 -13.27 25.42 31.17
C LEU A 411 -12.93 25.33 29.68
N LEU A 412 -12.81 24.13 29.12
CA LEU A 412 -12.57 23.94 27.68
C LEU A 412 -13.63 24.68 26.83
N LYS A 413 -14.92 24.55 27.16
CA LYS A 413 -16.00 25.33 26.51
C LYS A 413 -15.81 26.85 26.67
N LYS A 414 -15.54 27.33 27.90
CA LYS A 414 -15.32 28.77 28.20
C LYS A 414 -14.18 29.37 27.38
N TYR A 415 -13.09 28.63 27.21
CA TYR A 415 -11.93 29.09 26.44
C TYR A 415 -12.05 28.81 24.93
N GLN A 416 -13.05 28.03 24.50
CA GLN A 416 -13.26 27.53 23.13
C GLN A 416 -12.12 26.61 22.67
N MET A 417 -11.74 25.70 23.56
CA MET A 417 -10.63 24.77 23.40
C MET A 417 -11.12 23.32 23.44
N LYS A 418 -10.28 22.42 22.92
CA LYS A 418 -10.51 20.98 22.83
C LYS A 418 -9.39 20.22 23.55
N ALA A 419 -9.69 19.01 23.98
CA ALA A 419 -8.74 18.08 24.56
C ALA A 419 -9.01 16.65 24.07
N VAL A 420 -8.02 15.79 24.26
CA VAL A 420 -8.02 14.37 23.92
C VAL A 420 -7.91 13.59 25.23
N ILE A 421 -8.78 12.60 25.45
CA ILE A 421 -8.72 11.72 26.62
C ILE A 421 -8.45 10.28 26.19
N SER A 422 -7.37 9.69 26.69
CA SER A 422 -6.96 8.32 26.42
C SER A 422 -7.41 7.43 27.57
N VAL A 423 -8.36 6.52 27.35
CA VAL A 423 -9.02 5.76 28.42
C VAL A 423 -8.54 4.32 28.52
N ILE A 424 -8.52 3.80 29.75
CA ILE A 424 -8.27 2.39 30.06
C ILE A 424 -9.61 1.65 30.08
N GLY A 425 -9.74 0.59 29.27
CA GLY A 425 -11.01 -0.10 29.08
C GLY A 425 -11.56 -0.77 30.33
N SER A 426 -10.74 -1.55 31.05
CA SER A 426 -11.15 -2.29 32.24
C SER A 426 -11.54 -1.38 33.41
N ALA A 427 -10.84 -0.27 33.61
CA ALA A 427 -11.19 0.74 34.61
C ALA A 427 -12.52 1.45 34.28
N THR A 428 -12.76 1.73 33.00
CA THR A 428 -14.02 2.32 32.51
C THR A 428 -15.20 1.36 32.68
N GLU A 429 -15.00 0.08 32.36
CA GLU A 429 -15.98 -0.99 32.54
C GLU A 429 -16.30 -1.24 34.03
N GLU A 430 -15.28 -1.36 34.88
CA GLU A 430 -15.46 -1.56 36.33
C GLU A 430 -16.27 -0.42 36.96
N MET A 431 -15.94 0.83 36.63
CA MET A 431 -16.66 1.99 37.16
C MET A 431 -18.09 2.10 36.61
N SER A 432 -18.32 1.68 35.36
CA SER A 432 -19.66 1.67 34.75
C SER A 432 -20.61 0.68 35.42
N ASN A 433 -20.07 -0.40 36.01
CA ASN A 433 -20.84 -1.40 36.75
C ASN A 433 -20.91 -1.13 38.28
N THR A 434 -20.31 -0.05 38.77
CA THR A 434 -20.17 0.23 40.21
C THR A 434 -21.12 1.34 40.69
N LEU A 435 -21.85 1.09 41.79
CA LEU A 435 -22.78 2.06 42.39
C LEU A 435 -22.09 3.19 43.16
N TYR A 436 -20.83 3.01 43.56
CA TYR A 436 -20.03 4.00 44.29
C TYR A 436 -19.14 4.81 43.32
N LYS A 437 -19.52 6.06 43.06
CA LYS A 437 -18.78 6.98 42.19
C LYS A 437 -18.07 8.09 42.99
N ASN A 438 -16.79 7.94 43.30
CA ASN A 438 -15.97 9.05 43.80
C ASN A 438 -15.47 9.92 42.65
N LYS A 439 -16.19 11.00 42.35
CA LYS A 439 -15.88 11.95 41.26
C LYS A 439 -14.46 12.55 41.27
N LYS A 440 -13.70 12.42 42.36
CA LYS A 440 -12.35 12.97 42.49
C LYS A 440 -11.25 12.00 42.04
N THR A 441 -11.49 10.68 42.05
CA THR A 441 -10.45 9.65 41.82
C THR A 441 -10.88 8.48 40.93
N CYS A 442 -12.16 8.32 40.62
CA CYS A 442 -12.65 7.25 39.75
C CYS A 442 -12.28 7.49 38.28
N ALA A 443 -12.21 6.41 37.50
CA ALA A 443 -12.29 6.49 36.05
C ALA A 443 -13.66 7.04 35.61
N VAL A 444 -13.74 7.54 34.39
CA VAL A 444 -15.01 7.82 33.70
C VAL A 444 -15.79 6.53 33.49
N THR A 445 -17.12 6.65 33.45
CA THR A 445 -18.00 5.58 32.95
C THR A 445 -18.29 5.74 31.46
N TRP A 446 -18.81 4.69 30.81
CA TRP A 446 -19.26 4.72 29.41
C TRP A 446 -20.30 5.82 29.14
N GLU A 447 -21.20 6.07 30.09
CA GLU A 447 -22.19 7.14 30.01
C GLU A 447 -21.53 8.53 30.05
N GLU A 448 -20.65 8.77 31.04
CA GLU A 448 -19.90 10.03 31.18
C GLU A 448 -18.97 10.28 29.96
N LEU A 449 -18.37 9.24 29.36
CA LEU A 449 -17.66 9.36 28.08
C LEU A 449 -18.56 9.77 26.91
N SER A 450 -19.79 9.27 26.89
CA SER A 450 -20.79 9.69 25.91
C SER A 450 -21.15 11.17 26.09
N GLU A 451 -21.28 11.65 27.33
CA GLU A 451 -21.47 13.07 27.64
C GLU A 451 -20.26 13.93 27.26
N MET A 452 -19.04 13.47 27.56
CA MET A 452 -17.79 14.12 27.14
C MET A 452 -17.73 14.29 25.63
N GLN A 453 -17.95 13.24 24.84
CA GLN A 453 -17.94 13.34 23.38
C GLN A 453 -19.04 14.28 22.86
N LYS A 454 -20.28 14.17 23.39
CA LYS A 454 -21.41 15.04 23.02
C LYS A 454 -21.18 16.51 23.37
N SER A 455 -20.29 16.81 24.32
CA SER A 455 -19.95 18.20 24.68
C SER A 455 -19.16 18.95 23.59
N GLY A 456 -18.61 18.23 22.60
CA GLY A 456 -17.90 18.80 21.45
C GLY A 456 -16.46 19.27 21.74
N VAL A 457 -15.98 19.18 22.99
CA VAL A 457 -14.63 19.59 23.40
C VAL A 457 -13.71 18.43 23.77
N TRP A 458 -14.19 17.18 23.73
CA TRP A 458 -13.40 15.97 24.03
C TRP A 458 -13.38 15.00 22.84
N GLU A 459 -12.19 14.59 22.45
CA GLU A 459 -11.93 13.41 21.62
C GLU A 459 -11.52 12.24 22.53
N VAL A 460 -12.01 11.02 22.25
CA VAL A 460 -11.70 9.82 23.05
C VAL A 460 -10.76 8.89 22.27
N GLN A 461 -9.67 8.47 22.90
CA GLN A 461 -8.61 7.64 22.31
C GLN A 461 -8.27 6.42 23.17
N ASN A 462 -7.45 5.51 22.63
CA ASN A 462 -7.19 4.19 23.22
C ASN A 462 -5.96 4.21 24.15
N HIS A 463 -6.10 3.77 25.41
CA HIS A 463 -5.00 3.56 26.36
C HIS A 463 -4.90 2.12 26.86
N THR A 464 -5.12 1.14 25.97
CA THR A 464 -5.27 -0.30 26.23
C THR A 464 -6.57 -0.66 26.94
N TYR A 465 -7.04 -1.90 26.75
CA TYR A 465 -8.18 -2.40 27.52
C TYR A 465 -7.73 -2.74 28.95
N ASP A 466 -6.71 -3.58 29.15
CA ASP A 466 -6.33 -4.07 30.48
C ASP A 466 -4.81 -4.22 30.73
N LEU A 467 -3.97 -3.57 29.91
CA LEU A 467 -2.50 -3.62 30.00
C LEU A 467 -1.88 -2.51 30.87
N HIS A 468 -2.70 -1.63 31.47
CA HIS A 468 -2.24 -0.53 32.33
C HIS A 468 -2.06 -0.94 33.81
N ASP A 469 -1.46 -2.12 34.06
CA ASP A 469 -1.15 -2.61 35.41
C ASP A 469 0.21 -3.32 35.47
N LEU A 470 1.17 -2.71 36.18
CA LEU A 470 2.52 -3.24 36.37
C LEU A 470 2.55 -4.53 37.21
N ASN A 471 1.53 -4.80 38.02
CA ASN A 471 1.47 -6.00 38.87
C ASN A 471 1.25 -7.29 38.05
N LYS A 472 0.78 -7.19 36.81
CA LYS A 472 0.53 -8.32 35.90
C LYS A 472 1.80 -8.84 35.19
N GLY A 473 2.99 -8.31 35.54
CA GLY A 473 4.26 -8.77 35.00
C GLY A 473 4.54 -8.36 33.55
N ARG A 474 3.80 -7.37 33.02
CA ARG A 474 4.08 -6.67 31.76
C ARG A 474 4.13 -5.17 32.03
N LYS A 475 5.05 -4.45 31.40
CA LYS A 475 5.08 -2.98 31.45
C LYS A 475 4.26 -2.41 30.29
N GLY A 476 2.98 -2.12 30.53
CA GLY A 476 2.13 -1.54 29.49
C GLY A 476 1.97 -2.48 28.29
N ALA A 477 2.01 -1.92 27.08
CA ALA A 477 1.87 -2.67 25.83
C ALA A 477 3.20 -3.24 25.27
N SER A 478 4.30 -3.27 26.03
CA SER A 478 5.57 -3.82 25.57
C SER A 478 5.60 -5.37 25.55
N ARG A 479 6.32 -5.95 24.60
CA ARG A 479 6.65 -7.39 24.56
C ARG A 479 7.50 -7.78 25.76
N LYS A 480 7.24 -8.94 26.37
CA LYS A 480 8.06 -9.47 27.48
C LYS A 480 9.32 -10.14 26.94
N ALA A 481 10.37 -10.20 27.75
CA ALA A 481 11.57 -10.96 27.42
C ALA A 481 11.21 -12.46 27.23
N GLY A 482 11.66 -13.05 26.12
CA GLY A 482 11.36 -14.45 25.77
C GLY A 482 9.94 -14.74 25.28
N GLU A 483 9.06 -13.73 25.15
CA GLU A 483 7.73 -13.90 24.59
C GLU A 483 7.80 -14.09 23.07
N ALA A 484 7.12 -15.12 22.54
CA ALA A 484 6.99 -15.35 21.10
C ALA A 484 6.28 -14.17 20.41
N GLU A 485 6.64 -13.91 19.15
CA GLU A 485 6.18 -12.70 18.45
C GLU A 485 4.68 -12.77 18.15
N GLU A 486 4.22 -13.92 17.70
CA GLU A 486 2.83 -14.24 17.39
C GLU A 486 1.96 -14.17 18.65
N ALA A 487 2.51 -14.57 19.80
CA ALA A 487 1.83 -14.49 21.10
C ALA A 487 1.70 -13.03 21.56
N TYR A 488 2.74 -12.22 21.36
CA TYR A 488 2.71 -10.78 21.63
C TYR A 488 1.73 -10.04 20.71
N GLU A 489 1.82 -10.27 19.39
CA GLU A 489 0.90 -9.68 18.42
C GLU A 489 -0.55 -10.02 18.73
N LYS A 490 -0.84 -11.30 18.99
CA LYS A 490 -2.19 -11.77 19.30
C LYS A 490 -2.73 -11.05 20.54
N MET A 491 -1.95 -11.05 21.63
CA MET A 491 -2.32 -10.39 22.90
C MET A 491 -2.61 -8.89 22.69
N LEU A 492 -1.77 -8.18 21.92
CA LEU A 492 -1.98 -6.75 21.68
C LEU A 492 -3.18 -6.50 20.74
N LYS A 493 -3.36 -7.33 19.70
CA LYS A 493 -4.55 -7.27 18.82
C LYS A 493 -5.83 -7.47 19.62
N GLU A 494 -5.89 -8.48 20.48
CA GLU A 494 -7.06 -8.80 21.31
C GLU A 494 -7.39 -7.68 22.30
N ASP A 495 -6.38 -7.15 23.02
CA ASP A 495 -6.58 -6.07 23.99
C ASP A 495 -7.05 -4.76 23.32
N LEU A 496 -6.32 -4.28 22.31
CA LEU A 496 -6.64 -3.00 21.66
C LEU A 496 -7.99 -3.05 20.92
N SER A 497 -8.31 -4.18 20.27
CA SER A 497 -9.60 -4.38 19.60
C SER A 497 -10.77 -4.42 20.58
N SER A 498 -10.56 -4.91 21.81
CA SER A 498 -11.60 -4.97 22.84
C SER A 498 -12.06 -3.55 23.21
N LEU A 499 -11.12 -2.64 23.48
CA LEU A 499 -11.44 -1.23 23.74
C LEU A 499 -12.00 -0.52 22.50
N GLN A 500 -11.47 -0.77 21.30
CA GLN A 500 -12.05 -0.24 20.06
C GLN A 500 -13.52 -0.67 19.87
N THR A 501 -13.86 -1.91 20.23
CA THR A 501 -15.22 -2.46 20.13
C THR A 501 -16.20 -1.76 21.09
N GLU A 502 -15.82 -1.61 22.36
CA GLU A 502 -16.67 -0.96 23.37
C GLU A 502 -16.83 0.56 23.12
N LEU A 503 -15.77 1.24 22.66
CA LEU A 503 -15.87 2.63 22.22
C LEU A 503 -16.77 2.77 20.98
N LYS A 504 -16.66 1.87 19.99
CA LYS A 504 -17.53 1.90 18.81
C LYS A 504 -19.00 1.64 19.15
N LYS A 505 -19.26 0.73 20.09
CA LYS A 505 -20.60 0.42 20.61
C LYS A 505 -21.22 1.59 21.39
N THR A 506 -20.43 2.26 22.23
CA THR A 506 -20.91 3.31 23.15
C THR A 506 -20.95 4.70 22.52
N LEU A 507 -19.96 5.04 21.71
CA LEU A 507 -19.70 6.40 21.20
C LEU A 507 -19.91 6.53 19.69
N ASN A 508 -20.09 5.41 18.97
CA ASN A 508 -20.10 5.31 17.51
C ASN A 508 -18.78 5.76 16.81
N THR A 509 -17.72 5.99 17.58
CA THR A 509 -16.38 6.36 17.11
C THR A 509 -15.41 5.20 17.29
N VAL A 510 -14.42 5.06 16.41
CA VAL A 510 -13.30 4.13 16.57
C VAL A 510 -12.07 5.00 16.86
N PRO A 511 -11.33 4.77 17.95
CA PRO A 511 -10.12 5.55 18.22
C PRO A 511 -9.05 5.24 17.16
N ASN A 512 -8.51 6.30 16.56
CA ASN A 512 -7.47 6.26 15.53
C ASN A 512 -6.07 6.59 16.08
N THR A 513 -5.97 6.96 17.36
CA THR A 513 -4.69 7.19 18.05
C THR A 513 -4.54 6.21 19.21
N PHE A 514 -3.35 5.61 19.32
CA PHE A 514 -2.99 4.76 20.45
C PHE A 514 -2.01 5.46 21.39
N THR A 515 -2.34 5.53 22.67
CA THR A 515 -1.48 6.13 23.70
C THR A 515 -0.76 5.02 24.46
N TRP A 516 0.56 5.03 24.50
CA TRP A 516 1.37 3.96 25.10
C TRP A 516 1.41 4.05 26.63
N PRO A 517 0.85 3.07 27.39
CA PRO A 517 0.98 3.03 28.85
C PRO A 517 2.44 3.11 29.29
N TYR A 518 2.74 4.01 30.23
CA TYR A 518 4.09 4.26 30.75
C TYR A 518 5.16 4.59 29.68
N GLY A 519 4.74 4.99 28.46
CA GLY A 519 5.61 5.14 27.30
C GLY A 519 6.28 3.83 26.85
N ALA A 520 5.76 2.66 27.25
CA ALA A 520 6.41 1.37 27.07
C ALA A 520 5.93 0.68 25.78
N TYR A 521 6.74 0.80 24.72
CA TYR A 521 6.53 0.17 23.41
C TYR A 521 7.63 -0.85 23.08
N THR A 522 7.33 -1.76 22.16
CA THR A 522 8.34 -2.63 21.52
C THR A 522 8.87 -1.93 20.26
N LYS A 523 10.09 -2.27 19.83
CA LYS A 523 10.55 -1.92 18.49
C LYS A 523 9.56 -2.51 17.46
N ASP A 524 9.34 -1.78 16.37
CA ASP A 524 8.56 -2.19 15.20
C ASP A 524 7.03 -2.37 15.38
N CYS A 525 6.45 -1.93 16.51
CA CYS A 525 4.98 -1.94 16.73
C CYS A 525 4.12 -1.09 15.75
N ARG A 526 4.72 -0.30 14.85
CA ARG A 526 3.98 0.61 13.95
C ARG A 526 3.11 -0.16 12.96
N SER A 527 3.64 -1.23 12.37
CA SER A 527 2.91 -2.11 11.45
C SER A 527 1.69 -2.70 12.14
N LEU A 528 1.89 -3.26 13.34
CA LEU A 528 0.87 -3.87 14.19
C LEU A 528 -0.27 -2.89 14.50
N LEU A 529 0.03 -1.67 14.94
CA LEU A 529 -0.96 -0.62 15.17
C LEU A 529 -1.74 -0.25 13.88
N LYS A 530 -1.05 -0.13 12.74
CA LYS A 530 -1.71 0.13 11.45
C LYS A 530 -2.66 -1.00 11.03
N THR A 531 -2.36 -2.28 11.34
CA THR A 531 -3.31 -3.39 11.08
C THR A 531 -4.61 -3.29 11.88
N LEU A 532 -4.60 -2.53 12.99
CA LEU A 532 -5.75 -2.27 13.85
C LEU A 532 -6.44 -0.92 13.53
N GLY A 533 -6.03 -0.24 12.45
CA GLY A 533 -6.61 1.04 12.03
C GLY A 533 -6.15 2.26 12.83
N PHE A 534 -5.08 2.15 13.63
CA PHE A 534 -4.46 3.34 14.24
C PHE A 534 -3.60 4.09 13.20
N GLU A 535 -3.81 5.40 13.11
CA GLU A 535 -3.13 6.34 12.21
C GLU A 535 -2.06 7.18 12.94
N ALA A 536 -2.07 7.18 14.28
CA ALA A 536 -1.07 7.85 15.12
C ALA A 536 -0.80 7.08 16.43
N SER A 537 0.30 7.40 17.11
CA SER A 537 0.51 6.97 18.50
C SER A 537 1.32 7.95 19.35
N LEU A 538 0.97 8.02 20.64
CA LEU A 538 1.52 8.96 21.61
C LEU A 538 2.48 8.26 22.58
N SER A 539 3.72 8.74 22.67
CA SER A 539 4.76 8.27 23.60
C SER A 539 4.82 9.13 24.88
N CYS A 540 5.72 8.80 25.80
CA CYS A 540 6.05 9.65 26.96
C CYS A 540 7.43 10.31 26.84
N ASN A 541 7.99 10.39 25.63
CA ASN A 541 9.23 11.13 25.37
C ASN A 541 8.91 12.63 25.28
N GLY A 542 9.67 13.47 25.98
CA GLY A 542 9.57 14.93 25.85
C GLY A 542 10.06 15.46 24.50
N GLY A 543 9.64 16.67 24.16
CA GLY A 543 10.01 17.40 22.95
C GLY A 543 8.81 17.89 22.13
N VAL A 544 8.99 19.03 21.47
CA VAL A 544 8.09 19.52 20.43
C VAL A 544 8.12 18.60 19.20
N ASN A 545 6.95 18.31 18.62
CA ASN A 545 6.85 17.52 17.38
C ASN A 545 6.97 18.44 16.16
N LYS A 546 7.79 18.04 15.19
CA LYS A 546 7.86 18.67 13.87
C LYS A 546 6.98 17.89 12.92
N ILE A 547 5.84 18.47 12.57
CA ILE A 547 4.81 17.86 11.75
C ILE A 547 4.87 18.46 10.34
N GLN A 548 4.91 17.58 9.35
CA GLN A 548 4.83 17.94 7.94
C GLN A 548 3.62 17.26 7.31
N GLN A 549 2.91 17.96 6.41
CA GLN A 549 1.85 17.32 5.64
C GLN A 549 2.45 16.22 4.75
N GLY A 550 1.82 15.04 4.73
CA GLY A 550 2.33 13.83 4.09
C GLY A 550 3.21 12.93 4.96
N ASP A 551 3.79 13.42 6.07
CA ASP A 551 4.60 12.59 6.98
C ASP A 551 3.73 11.75 7.94
N THR A 552 3.11 10.71 7.38
CA THR A 552 2.28 9.77 8.13
C THR A 552 3.09 8.88 9.09
N GLU A 553 4.40 8.71 8.89
CA GLU A 553 5.25 7.97 9.83
C GLU A 553 5.63 8.82 11.05
N GLY A 554 5.76 10.15 10.88
CA GLY A 554 5.98 11.11 11.97
C GLY A 554 4.86 11.14 13.02
N LEU A 555 3.66 10.65 12.69
CA LEU A 555 2.54 10.52 13.62
C LEU A 555 2.67 9.34 14.61
N PHE A 556 3.67 8.46 14.46
CA PHE A 556 3.90 7.34 15.37
C PHE A 556 5.02 7.62 16.35
N LEU A 557 4.74 7.38 17.65
CA LEU A 557 5.61 7.73 18.78
C LEU A 557 5.81 9.25 18.93
N LEU A 558 4.75 10.03 18.70
CA LEU A 558 4.72 11.46 18.96
C LEU A 558 5.16 11.75 20.40
N LYS A 559 5.92 12.81 20.57
CA LYS A 559 6.46 13.29 21.83
C LYS A 559 5.39 14.07 22.60
N ARG A 560 5.48 14.03 23.93
CA ARG A 560 4.56 14.72 24.84
C ARG A 560 5.30 15.25 26.06
N ASN A 561 5.00 16.51 26.40
CA ASN A 561 5.57 17.18 27.56
C ASN A 561 4.63 17.07 28.75
N ILE A 562 5.12 16.49 29.85
CA ILE A 562 4.31 16.25 31.03
C ILE A 562 4.00 17.55 31.79
N ARG A 563 2.72 17.82 31.98
CA ARG A 563 2.24 18.93 32.80
C ARG A 563 2.02 18.45 34.24
N THR A 564 3.09 18.44 35.02
CA THR A 564 3.03 18.20 36.48
C THR A 564 2.49 19.43 37.21
N PRO A 565 1.96 19.34 38.45
CA PRO A 565 1.55 20.52 39.23
C PRO A 565 2.69 21.50 39.56
N ARG A 566 3.97 21.12 39.33
CA ARG A 566 5.15 21.94 39.62
C ARG A 566 5.74 22.63 38.38
N SER A 567 5.41 22.19 37.17
CA SER A 567 5.92 22.79 35.93
C SER A 567 5.15 24.05 35.52
N ASN A 568 5.68 24.82 34.58
CA ASN A 568 5.00 25.94 33.93
C ASN A 568 4.59 25.54 32.51
N ILE A 569 3.38 25.90 32.06
CA ILE A 569 2.96 25.64 30.67
C ILE A 569 3.89 26.28 29.63
N ALA A 570 4.49 27.44 29.93
CA ALA A 570 5.45 28.08 29.05
C ALA A 570 6.73 27.25 28.82
N GLU A 571 7.14 26.45 29.82
CA GLU A 571 8.26 25.52 29.72
C GLU A 571 7.82 24.29 28.92
N CYS A 572 6.68 23.68 29.31
CA CYS A 572 6.13 22.49 28.65
C CYS A 572 5.77 22.69 27.16
N LEU A 573 5.67 23.92 26.66
CA LEU A 573 5.45 24.22 25.24
C LEU A 573 6.74 24.22 24.40
N ASN A 574 7.92 24.27 25.02
CA ASN A 574 9.22 24.45 24.35
C ASN A 574 10.25 23.35 24.68
N ASP A 575 10.04 22.58 25.76
CA ASP A 575 10.82 21.38 26.10
C ASP A 575 10.72 20.24 25.05
#